data_AF-A0A9W8XI11-F1
#
_entry.id   AF-A0A9W8XI11-F1
#
_cell.length_a   1.000
_cell.length_b   1.000
_cell.length_c   1.000
_cell.angle_alpha   90.00
_cell.angle_beta   90.00
_cell.angle_gamma   90.00
#
_symmetry.space_group_name_H-M   'P 1'
#
loop_
_entity.id
_entity.type
_entity.pdbx_description
1 polymer ?
#
loop_
_entity_poly.entity_id
_entity_poly.type
_entity_poly.pdbx_seq_one_letter_code
_entity_poly.pdbx_strand_id
1 'polypeptide(L)'
;MAPLHRLALSTRFASRAIVPVSSALLRPSVACTGSRHFHSTRMASHPIATLDESLVPRLPLSSLTLFEAKKQKNLSFEAIAKEVGRDEVAIAALFYGQAQASPEDIKKLSHVLDIPAETLGSQLSGFPDRGRTIDMPPKEPLIYRLYEIVQNYGYAYKAVLNEKFGDGIMSAISFSTKVEKETDEKGDWAVITLRGKWLPYSRF
;
A
#
# COMPACT_ATOMS: atom_id res chain seq x y z
N MET A 1 -60.20 4.29 -17.19
CA MET A 1 -60.67 5.31 -16.22
C MET A 1 -59.62 6.42 -16.12
N ALA A 2 -60.02 7.63 -15.74
CA ALA A 2 -59.35 8.87 -16.16
C ALA A 2 -58.13 9.34 -15.30
N PRO A 3 -57.20 10.12 -15.87
CA PRO A 3 -56.15 10.86 -15.14
C PRO A 3 -56.32 12.39 -15.18
N LEU A 4 -56.20 13.05 -14.01
CA LEU A 4 -56.04 14.49 -13.74
C LEU A 4 -55.39 14.62 -12.34
N HIS A 5 -54.63 15.64 -11.91
CA HIS A 5 -54.10 16.90 -12.46
C HIS A 5 -52.83 17.26 -11.61
N ARG A 6 -52.00 18.32 -11.77
CA ARG A 6 -51.94 19.54 -12.61
C ARG A 6 -50.45 19.92 -12.83
N LEU A 7 -50.08 21.21 -12.82
CA LEU A 7 -48.72 21.78 -12.84
C LEU A 7 -48.63 22.95 -11.85
N ALA A 8 -47.41 23.35 -11.47
CA ALA A 8 -47.02 24.77 -11.36
C ALA A 8 -45.49 24.95 -11.53
N LEU A 9 -45.08 25.78 -12.50
CA LEU A 9 -43.73 26.37 -12.55
C LEU A 9 -43.71 27.70 -11.81
N SER A 10 -42.52 28.15 -11.37
CA SER A 10 -42.27 29.59 -11.24
C SER A 10 -40.80 29.94 -11.50
N THR A 11 -40.59 30.92 -12.37
CA THR A 11 -39.31 31.53 -12.74
C THR A 11 -39.31 33.00 -12.32
N ARG A 12 -38.18 33.56 -11.90
CA ARG A 12 -37.95 35.02 -11.97
C ARG A 12 -36.50 35.39 -12.33
N PHE A 13 -36.41 36.36 -13.22
CA PHE A 13 -35.21 37.05 -13.73
C PHE A 13 -34.69 38.06 -12.67
N ALA A 14 -33.38 38.15 -12.41
CA ALA A 14 -32.34 38.90 -13.13
C ALA A 14 -32.31 40.42 -12.88
N SER A 15 -31.10 40.96 -12.63
CA SER A 15 -30.72 42.36 -12.93
C SER A 15 -29.20 42.49 -13.00
N ARG A 16 -28.70 43.19 -14.03
CA ARG A 16 -27.29 43.62 -14.17
C ARG A 16 -27.15 45.04 -13.62
N ALA A 17 -25.97 45.37 -13.09
CA ALA A 17 -25.50 46.74 -12.92
C ALA A 17 -24.05 46.84 -13.42
N ILE A 18 -23.65 48.02 -13.93
CA ILE A 18 -22.35 48.25 -14.59
C ILE A 18 -21.57 49.32 -13.83
N VAL A 19 -20.34 48.96 -13.44
CA VAL A 19 -19.05 49.71 -13.37
C VAL A 19 -19.10 51.24 -13.20
N PRO A 20 -18.25 51.79 -12.31
CA PRO A 20 -17.21 52.69 -12.81
C PRO A 20 -15.78 52.23 -12.45
N VAL A 21 -14.83 52.60 -13.31
CA VAL A 21 -13.39 52.38 -13.14
C VAL A 21 -12.80 53.47 -12.25
N SER A 22 -11.89 53.12 -11.34
CA SER A 22 -10.96 54.08 -10.73
C SER A 22 -9.58 53.45 -10.60
N SER A 23 -8.55 54.13 -11.12
CA SER A 23 -7.17 53.66 -11.05
C SER A 23 -6.48 54.17 -9.80
N ALA A 24 -5.68 53.32 -9.16
CA ALA A 24 -4.71 53.71 -8.15
C ALA A 24 -3.46 52.84 -8.30
N LEU A 25 -2.32 53.49 -8.52
CA LEU A 25 -0.98 52.88 -8.56
C LEU A 25 -0.44 52.69 -7.12
N LEU A 26 0.71 52.00 -7.01
CA LEU A 26 1.52 51.75 -5.79
C LEU A 26 1.08 50.50 -4.99
N ARG A 27 1.92 49.54 -4.59
CA ARG A 27 3.40 49.33 -4.64
C ARG A 27 3.69 47.81 -4.78
N PRO A 28 4.89 47.37 -5.21
CA PRO A 28 5.25 45.95 -5.16
C PRO A 28 5.50 45.49 -3.72
N SER A 29 4.87 44.40 -3.30
CA SER A 29 5.21 43.69 -2.07
C SER A 29 5.87 42.34 -2.43
N VAL A 30 7.06 42.10 -1.89
CA VAL A 30 7.77 40.83 -2.03
C VAL A 30 7.07 39.81 -1.14
N ALA A 31 6.40 38.82 -1.73
CA ALA A 31 5.81 37.71 -1.01
C ALA A 31 6.81 36.56 -0.88
N CYS A 32 7.49 36.48 0.27
CA CYS A 32 8.37 35.36 0.58
C CYS A 32 7.58 34.04 0.77
N THR A 33 8.08 32.98 0.14
CA THR A 33 8.06 31.59 0.63
C THR A 33 6.80 31.11 1.37
N GLY A 34 5.79 30.69 0.63
CA GLY A 34 4.75 29.78 1.15
C GLY A 34 5.32 28.36 1.30
N SER A 35 5.97 28.07 2.44
CA SER A 35 6.36 26.71 2.79
C SER A 35 5.10 25.85 2.94
N ARG A 36 4.89 24.90 2.02
CA ARG A 36 3.77 23.96 2.11
C ARG A 36 3.98 23.09 3.34
N HIS A 37 3.13 23.28 4.34
CA HIS A 37 3.16 22.47 5.54
C HIS A 37 2.80 21.04 5.15
N PHE A 38 3.80 20.15 5.16
CA PHE A 38 3.56 18.72 5.12
C PHE A 38 2.62 18.38 6.28
N HIS A 39 1.53 17.67 5.99
CA HIS A 39 0.69 17.12 7.03
C HIS A 39 1.54 16.23 7.93
N SER A 40 1.30 16.29 9.24
CA SER A 40 2.03 15.46 10.21
C SER A 40 1.85 13.99 9.86
N THR A 41 2.88 13.40 9.26
CA THR A 41 2.93 11.97 8.99
C THR A 41 2.84 11.25 10.32
N ARG A 42 1.84 10.37 10.45
CA ARG A 42 1.59 9.63 11.69
C ARG A 42 2.85 8.83 12.04
N MET A 43 3.56 9.27 13.08
CA MET A 43 4.76 8.60 13.57
C MET A 43 4.39 7.18 14.03
N ALA A 44 5.25 6.21 13.74
CA ALA A 44 5.07 4.85 14.23
C ALA A 44 5.06 4.83 15.76
N SER A 45 4.18 4.01 16.35
CA SER A 45 4.15 3.79 17.81
C SER A 45 5.33 2.97 18.33
N HIS A 46 6.05 2.30 17.42
CA HIS A 46 7.21 1.45 17.66
C HIS A 46 8.35 1.88 16.71
N PRO A 47 9.62 1.51 16.98
CA PRO A 47 10.71 1.73 16.04
C PRO A 47 10.38 1.18 14.64
N ILE A 48 10.71 1.94 13.60
CA ILE A 48 10.42 1.52 12.22
C ILE A 48 11.27 0.32 11.81
N ALA A 49 10.71 -0.60 11.02
CA ALA A 49 11.50 -1.66 10.40
C ALA A 49 12.56 -1.08 9.45
N THR A 50 13.80 -1.54 9.61
CA THR A 50 14.96 -1.25 8.75
C THR A 50 15.44 -2.55 8.08
N LEU A 51 16.29 -2.43 7.07
CA LEU A 51 16.91 -3.59 6.45
C LEU A 51 17.95 -4.23 7.39
N ASP A 52 17.94 -5.56 7.45
CA ASP A 52 19.00 -6.38 8.03
C ASP A 52 20.16 -6.51 7.02
N GLU A 53 21.37 -6.15 7.44
CA GLU A 53 22.58 -6.18 6.59
C GLU A 53 22.89 -7.59 6.04
N SER A 54 22.50 -8.66 6.75
CA SER A 54 22.70 -10.03 6.30
C SER A 54 21.84 -10.43 5.10
N LEU A 55 20.74 -9.70 4.83
CA LEU A 55 19.87 -9.91 3.66
C LEU A 55 20.38 -9.19 2.40
N VAL A 56 21.28 -8.22 2.54
CA VAL A 56 21.79 -7.38 1.43
C VAL A 56 22.25 -8.20 0.21
N PRO A 57 23.03 -9.30 0.35
CA PRO A 57 23.51 -10.07 -0.80
C PRO A 57 22.42 -10.83 -1.57
N ARG A 58 21.19 -10.87 -1.05
CA ARG A 58 20.05 -11.64 -1.58
C ARG A 58 18.98 -10.76 -2.23
N LEU A 59 19.15 -9.44 -2.14
CA LEU A 59 18.14 -8.45 -2.51
C LEU A 59 18.59 -7.63 -3.73
N PRO A 60 17.65 -7.15 -4.57
CA PRO A 60 17.99 -6.21 -5.63
C PRO A 60 18.41 -4.85 -5.04
N LEU A 61 19.26 -4.12 -5.77
CA LEU A 61 19.79 -2.80 -5.38
C LEU A 61 18.71 -1.80 -4.93
N SER A 62 17.54 -1.84 -5.56
CA SER A 62 16.36 -1.05 -5.17
C SER A 62 15.98 -1.21 -3.70
N SER A 63 16.15 -2.40 -3.12
CA SER A 63 15.85 -2.66 -1.71
C SER A 63 16.72 -1.78 -0.80
N LEU A 64 18.02 -1.67 -1.10
CA LEU A 64 18.95 -0.83 -0.34
C LEU A 64 18.52 0.64 -0.42
N THR A 65 18.34 1.15 -1.64
CA THR A 65 17.93 2.53 -1.90
C THR A 65 16.62 2.90 -1.19
N LEU A 66 15.62 2.01 -1.23
CA LEU A 66 14.32 2.21 -0.59
C LEU A 66 14.42 2.19 0.94
N PHE A 67 15.11 1.21 1.53
CA PHE A 67 15.27 1.12 2.99
C PHE A 67 16.12 2.25 3.58
N GLU A 68 17.18 2.67 2.87
CA GLU A 68 18.04 3.81 3.25
C GLU A 68 17.19 5.10 3.35
N ALA A 69 16.45 5.44 2.30
CA ALA A 69 15.59 6.63 2.29
C ALA A 69 14.45 6.56 3.33
N LYS A 70 13.83 5.39 3.50
CA LYS A 70 12.82 5.14 4.55
C LYS A 70 13.38 5.36 5.95
N LYS A 71 14.62 4.91 6.22
CA LYS A 71 15.34 5.10 7.48
C LYS A 71 15.66 6.57 7.71
N GLN A 72 16.21 7.26 6.71
CA GLN A 72 16.55 8.69 6.77
C GLN A 72 15.33 9.59 7.04
N LYS A 73 14.17 9.28 6.45
CA LYS A 73 12.90 10.01 6.70
C LYS A 73 12.08 9.48 7.89
N ASN A 74 12.56 8.44 8.58
CA ASN A 74 11.88 7.75 9.69
C ASN A 74 10.41 7.34 9.37
N LEU A 75 10.17 6.81 8.17
CA LEU A 75 8.82 6.45 7.71
C LEU A 75 8.44 5.01 8.10
N SER A 76 7.17 4.83 8.51
CA SER A 76 6.53 3.51 8.66
C SER A 76 6.10 2.95 7.32
N PHE A 77 5.80 1.65 7.25
CA PHE A 77 5.17 1.08 6.06
C PHE A 77 3.72 1.55 5.92
N GLU A 78 2.94 1.68 7.01
CA GLU A 78 1.60 2.33 7.04
C GLU A 78 1.62 3.68 6.28
N ALA A 79 2.59 4.56 6.57
CA ALA A 79 2.70 5.88 5.95
C ALA A 79 2.99 5.80 4.45
N ILE A 80 3.97 4.98 4.03
CA ILE A 80 4.33 4.81 2.62
C ILE A 80 3.19 4.15 1.84
N ALA A 81 2.52 3.16 2.43
CA ALA A 81 1.37 2.45 1.86
C ALA A 81 0.19 3.37 1.60
N LYS A 82 -0.10 4.28 2.54
CA LYS A 82 -1.13 5.31 2.39
C LYS A 82 -0.86 6.26 1.22
N GLU A 83 0.38 6.75 1.08
CA GLU A 83 0.76 7.65 -0.01
C GLU A 83 0.77 6.93 -1.38
N VAL A 84 1.34 5.72 -1.44
CA VAL A 84 1.39 4.91 -2.67
C VAL A 84 0.00 4.42 -3.08
N GLY A 85 -0.89 4.14 -2.13
CA GLY A 85 -2.23 3.60 -2.36
C GLY A 85 -2.24 2.08 -2.55
N ARG A 86 -1.41 1.36 -1.79
CA ARG A 86 -1.33 -0.10 -1.73
C ARG A 86 -1.45 -0.57 -0.28
N ASP A 87 -1.70 -1.86 -0.08
CA ASP A 87 -1.65 -2.46 1.26
C ASP A 87 -0.24 -2.39 1.88
N GLU A 88 -0.16 -2.29 3.20
CA GLU A 88 1.10 -2.19 3.94
C GLU A 88 2.03 -3.38 3.69
N VAL A 89 1.51 -4.61 3.69
CA VAL A 89 2.28 -5.82 3.43
C VAL A 89 2.76 -5.84 1.98
N ALA A 90 1.98 -5.30 1.05
CA ALA A 90 2.37 -5.20 -0.36
C ALA A 90 3.50 -4.19 -0.60
N ILE A 91 3.59 -3.11 0.18
CA ILE A 91 4.74 -2.18 0.16
C ILE A 91 5.96 -2.80 0.83
N ALA A 92 5.82 -3.44 1.98
CA ALA A 92 6.94 -4.16 2.62
C ALA A 92 7.51 -5.24 1.68
N ALA A 93 6.64 -6.01 1.00
CA ALA A 93 7.05 -6.97 -0.02
C ALA A 93 7.79 -6.32 -1.20
N LEU A 94 7.37 -5.15 -1.67
CA LEU A 94 8.07 -4.39 -2.72
C LEU A 94 9.49 -4.00 -2.27
N PHE A 95 9.63 -3.53 -1.03
CA PHE A 95 10.92 -3.15 -0.43
C PHE A 95 11.90 -4.31 -0.28
N TYR A 96 11.41 -5.54 -0.11
CA TYR A 96 12.23 -6.77 -0.14
C TYR A 96 12.34 -7.40 -1.54
N GLY A 97 12.00 -6.67 -2.61
CA GLY A 97 12.08 -7.15 -4.00
C GLY A 97 11.10 -8.28 -4.35
N GLN A 98 10.03 -8.48 -3.55
CA GLN A 98 9.05 -9.56 -3.73
C GLN A 98 7.78 -9.10 -4.46
N ALA A 99 7.64 -7.81 -4.77
CA ALA A 99 6.55 -7.26 -5.56
C ALA A 99 7.07 -6.29 -6.64
N GLN A 100 6.34 -6.21 -7.75
CA GLN A 100 6.66 -5.29 -8.84
C GLN A 100 6.05 -3.91 -8.53
N ALA A 101 6.78 -2.86 -8.89
CA ALA A 101 6.30 -1.48 -8.86
C ALA A 101 5.65 -1.15 -10.21
N SER A 102 4.47 -0.53 -10.19
CA SER A 102 3.89 0.12 -11.37
C SER A 102 4.59 1.46 -11.66
N PRO A 103 4.42 2.05 -12.87
CA PRO A 103 4.88 3.42 -13.14
C PRO A 103 4.31 4.45 -12.16
N GLU A 104 3.10 4.22 -11.65
CA GLU A 104 2.43 5.03 -10.65
C GLU A 104 3.07 4.85 -9.27
N ASP A 105 3.39 3.61 -8.88
CA ASP A 105 4.13 3.33 -7.64
C ASP A 105 5.49 4.02 -7.65
N ILE A 106 6.24 3.95 -8.76
CA ILE A 106 7.55 4.59 -8.90
C ILE A 106 7.47 6.11 -8.69
N LYS A 107 6.48 6.78 -9.31
CA LYS A 107 6.25 8.23 -9.13
C LYS A 107 5.94 8.58 -7.67
N LYS A 108 5.09 7.80 -7.00
CA LYS A 108 4.67 8.05 -5.62
C LYS A 108 5.77 7.71 -4.61
N LEU A 109 6.49 6.61 -4.80
CA LEU A 109 7.69 6.25 -4.04
C LEU A 109 8.77 7.31 -4.18
N SER A 110 9.03 7.80 -5.39
CA SER A 110 9.94 8.92 -5.67
C SER A 110 9.57 10.16 -4.85
N HIS A 111 8.29 10.54 -4.83
CA HIS A 111 7.82 11.69 -4.06
C HIS A 111 7.90 11.51 -2.55
N VAL A 112 7.46 10.38 -1.99
CA VAL A 112 7.42 10.17 -0.52
C VAL A 112 8.80 9.86 0.06
N LEU A 113 9.68 9.20 -0.70
CA LEU A 113 11.04 8.86 -0.28
C LEU A 113 12.09 9.88 -0.73
N ASP A 114 11.74 10.83 -1.60
CA ASP A 114 12.64 11.88 -2.13
C ASP A 114 13.86 11.29 -2.86
N ILE A 115 13.57 10.27 -3.67
CA ILE A 115 14.53 9.59 -4.55
C ILE A 115 14.17 9.98 -5.99
N PRO A 116 15.13 10.34 -6.87
CA PRO A 116 14.83 10.65 -8.26
C PRO A 116 14.09 9.50 -8.97
N ALA A 117 13.00 9.83 -9.68
CA ALA A 117 12.14 8.85 -10.34
C ALA A 117 12.88 8.02 -11.41
N GLU A 118 13.94 8.56 -12.01
CA GLU A 118 14.83 7.86 -12.95
C GLU A 118 15.68 6.78 -12.23
N THR A 119 16.19 7.09 -11.04
CA THR A 119 16.93 6.13 -10.20
C THR A 119 16.03 4.99 -9.75
N LEU A 120 14.81 5.28 -9.31
CA LEU A 120 13.83 4.23 -8.99
C LEU A 120 13.39 3.47 -10.26
N GLY A 121 13.14 4.17 -11.36
CA GLY A 121 12.70 3.57 -12.63
C GLY A 121 13.71 2.58 -13.21
N SER A 122 15.00 2.88 -13.12
CA SER A 122 16.07 1.95 -13.52
C SER A 122 16.20 0.77 -12.56
N GLN A 123 16.24 1.00 -11.23
CA GLN A 123 16.43 -0.06 -10.23
C GLN A 123 15.20 -0.96 -9.97
N LEU A 124 13.99 -0.51 -10.31
CA LEU A 124 12.73 -1.27 -10.21
C LEU A 124 12.24 -1.78 -11.57
N SER A 125 13.05 -1.65 -12.64
CA SER A 125 12.74 -2.18 -13.96
C SER A 125 12.77 -3.71 -14.00
N GLY A 126 12.09 -4.29 -15.00
CA GLY A 126 12.01 -5.75 -15.18
C GLY A 126 10.97 -6.44 -14.28
N PHE A 127 11.21 -7.71 -13.97
CA PHE A 127 10.31 -8.57 -13.21
C PHE A 127 10.97 -9.06 -11.91
N PRO A 128 10.26 -9.09 -10.76
CA PRO A 128 10.88 -9.51 -9.50
C PRO A 128 11.17 -11.01 -9.45
N ASP A 129 12.42 -11.35 -9.11
CA ASP A 129 12.89 -12.70 -8.81
C ASP A 129 12.58 -13.04 -7.34
N ARG A 130 11.48 -13.76 -7.13
CA ARG A 130 10.85 -13.96 -5.82
C ARG A 130 11.37 -15.21 -5.11
N GLY A 131 11.37 -15.16 -3.78
CA GLY A 131 11.71 -16.30 -2.92
C GLY A 131 13.16 -16.39 -2.47
N ARG A 132 14.02 -15.40 -2.83
CA ARG A 132 15.44 -15.37 -2.39
C ARG A 132 15.66 -14.82 -0.97
N THR A 133 14.63 -14.25 -0.35
CA THR A 133 14.73 -13.56 0.95
C THR A 133 14.96 -14.48 2.14
N ILE A 134 14.51 -15.74 2.06
CA ILE A 134 14.46 -16.67 3.21
C ILE A 134 15.05 -18.01 2.78
N ASP A 135 16.04 -18.50 3.53
CA ASP A 135 16.43 -19.92 3.47
C ASP A 135 15.33 -20.77 4.12
N MET A 136 15.00 -21.91 3.53
CA MET A 136 14.06 -22.87 4.13
C MET A 136 14.82 -23.98 4.88
N PRO A 137 14.44 -24.33 6.13
CA PRO A 137 13.40 -23.70 6.94
C PRO A 137 13.82 -22.31 7.47
N PRO A 138 12.87 -21.39 7.72
CA PRO A 138 13.18 -20.05 8.22
C PRO A 138 13.91 -20.10 9.57
N LYS A 139 14.86 -19.18 9.77
CA LYS A 139 15.63 -19.08 11.04
C LYS A 139 15.13 -17.99 11.97
N GLU A 140 14.49 -16.96 11.43
CA GLU A 140 13.91 -15.86 12.21
C GLU A 140 12.62 -16.36 12.91
N PRO A 141 12.48 -16.20 14.24
CA PRO A 141 11.37 -16.79 15.00
C PRO A 141 9.95 -16.39 14.55
N LEU A 142 9.69 -15.13 14.20
CA LEU A 142 8.35 -14.67 13.79
C LEU A 142 7.94 -15.36 12.48
N ILE A 143 8.82 -15.36 11.47
CA ILE A 143 8.61 -16.06 10.19
C ILE A 143 8.51 -17.58 10.42
N TYR A 144 9.30 -18.15 11.33
CA TYR A 144 9.24 -19.58 11.65
C TYR A 144 7.88 -20.00 12.20
N ARG A 145 7.19 -19.17 12.99
CA ARG A 145 5.82 -19.50 13.46
C ARG A 145 4.81 -19.57 12.32
N LEU A 146 4.96 -18.78 11.26
CA LEU A 146 4.11 -18.90 10.07
C LEU A 146 4.35 -20.24 9.35
N TYR A 147 5.61 -20.68 9.26
CA TYR A 147 5.97 -21.99 8.75
C TYR A 147 5.44 -23.14 9.63
N GLU A 148 5.52 -23.00 10.96
CA GLU A 148 5.00 -23.97 11.94
C GLU A 148 3.47 -24.11 11.86
N ILE A 149 2.73 -23.01 11.64
CA ILE A 149 1.29 -23.04 11.36
C ILE A 149 1.00 -23.85 10.09
N VAL A 150 1.76 -23.64 9.01
CA VAL A 150 1.61 -24.42 7.77
C VAL A 150 1.93 -25.90 8.00
N GLN A 151 2.98 -26.22 8.77
CA GLN A 151 3.36 -27.59 9.10
C GLN A 151 2.28 -28.32 9.92
N ASN A 152 1.68 -27.66 10.91
CA ASN A 152 0.72 -28.27 11.82
C ASN A 152 -0.71 -28.30 11.25
N TYR A 153 -1.15 -27.24 10.57
CA TYR A 153 -2.52 -27.08 10.09
C TYR A 153 -2.68 -27.33 8.57
N GLY A 154 -1.59 -27.58 7.82
CA GLY A 154 -1.64 -27.73 6.35
C GLY A 154 -2.66 -28.76 5.85
N TYR A 155 -2.71 -29.95 6.46
CA TYR A 155 -3.72 -30.96 6.13
C TYR A 155 -5.13 -30.60 6.61
N ALA A 156 -5.28 -29.87 7.73
CA ALA A 156 -6.57 -29.40 8.22
C ALA A 156 -7.15 -28.34 7.27
N TYR A 157 -6.34 -27.37 6.83
CA TYR A 157 -6.72 -26.40 5.80
C TYR A 157 -7.08 -27.11 4.49
N LYS A 158 -6.27 -28.08 4.03
CA LYS A 158 -6.56 -28.85 2.82
C LYS A 158 -7.94 -29.52 2.91
N ALA A 159 -8.23 -30.24 3.98
CA ALA A 159 -9.50 -30.95 4.17
C ALA A 159 -10.70 -29.98 4.16
N VAL A 160 -10.67 -28.94 4.99
CA VAL A 160 -11.76 -27.95 5.10
C VAL A 160 -11.96 -27.17 3.80
N LEU A 161 -10.88 -26.84 3.08
CA LEU A 161 -10.97 -26.22 1.76
C LEU A 161 -11.57 -27.17 0.73
N ASN A 162 -11.19 -28.46 0.72
CA ASN A 162 -11.78 -29.44 -0.18
C ASN A 162 -13.27 -29.68 0.08
N GLU A 163 -13.70 -29.74 1.35
CA GLU A 163 -15.12 -29.84 1.72
C GLU A 163 -15.95 -28.62 1.28
N LYS A 164 -15.36 -27.41 1.35
CA LYS A 164 -16.06 -26.15 1.04
C LYS A 164 -16.06 -25.77 -0.45
N PHE A 165 -15.01 -26.13 -1.18
CA PHE A 165 -14.76 -25.62 -2.54
C PHE A 165 -14.46 -26.72 -3.59
N GLY A 166 -14.45 -27.99 -3.20
CA GLY A 166 -14.15 -29.12 -4.09
C GLY A 166 -12.65 -29.35 -4.29
N ASP A 167 -12.27 -30.01 -5.39
CA ASP A 167 -10.86 -30.25 -5.71
C ASP A 167 -10.22 -29.05 -6.43
N GLY A 168 -9.08 -28.57 -5.93
CA GLY A 168 -8.48 -27.30 -6.33
C GLY A 168 -7.53 -26.71 -5.29
N ILE A 169 -7.14 -25.45 -5.51
CA ILE A 169 -6.22 -24.70 -4.64
C ILE A 169 -6.69 -23.26 -4.37
N MET A 170 -6.26 -22.71 -3.23
CA MET A 170 -6.27 -21.26 -3.02
C MET A 170 -5.05 -20.64 -3.71
N SER A 171 -5.27 -19.72 -4.66
CA SER A 171 -4.18 -19.06 -5.40
C SER A 171 -3.33 -18.17 -4.50
N ALA A 172 -2.01 -18.27 -4.64
CA ALA A 172 -1.03 -17.33 -4.09
C ALA A 172 -0.64 -16.19 -5.08
N ILE A 173 -1.24 -16.17 -6.28
CA ILE A 173 -0.99 -15.16 -7.33
C ILE A 173 -2.19 -14.22 -7.47
N SER A 174 -3.40 -14.78 -7.62
CA SER A 174 -4.65 -14.02 -7.51
C SER A 174 -5.01 -13.92 -6.03
N PHE A 175 -4.23 -13.12 -5.31
CA PHE A 175 -4.09 -13.16 -3.85
C PHE A 175 -3.96 -11.77 -3.24
N SER A 176 -4.40 -11.65 -1.99
CA SER A 176 -4.23 -10.48 -1.13
C SER A 176 -4.00 -10.95 0.30
N THR A 177 -3.13 -10.25 1.03
CA THR A 177 -2.92 -10.42 2.48
C THR A 177 -2.87 -9.06 3.15
N LYS A 178 -3.22 -9.02 4.44
CA LYS A 178 -3.09 -7.86 5.33
C LYS A 178 -2.79 -8.33 6.76
N VAL A 179 -2.21 -7.45 7.56
CA VAL A 179 -2.01 -7.65 9.01
C VAL A 179 -2.82 -6.61 9.77
N GLU A 180 -3.57 -7.06 10.76
CA GLU A 180 -4.36 -6.21 11.65
C GLU A 180 -4.00 -6.51 13.11
N LYS A 181 -4.12 -5.50 13.97
CA LYS A 181 -4.00 -5.64 15.41
C LYS A 181 -5.39 -5.67 16.03
N GLU A 182 -5.69 -6.71 16.79
CA GLU A 182 -6.88 -6.82 17.63
C GLU A 182 -6.45 -6.79 19.10
N THR A 183 -7.27 -6.22 19.99
CA THR A 183 -6.97 -6.12 21.43
C THR A 183 -8.22 -6.53 22.20
N ASP A 184 -8.08 -7.50 23.10
CA ASP A 184 -9.15 -7.99 23.99
C ASP A 184 -8.69 -7.93 25.47
N GLU A 185 -9.50 -8.50 26.38
CA GLU A 185 -9.20 -8.55 27.82
C GLU A 185 -7.92 -9.34 28.17
N LYS A 186 -7.42 -10.19 27.26
CA LYS A 186 -6.23 -11.02 27.44
C LYS A 186 -4.98 -10.41 26.82
N GLY A 187 -5.13 -9.40 25.97
CA GLY A 187 -4.04 -8.61 25.42
C GLY A 187 -4.15 -8.37 23.92
N ASP A 188 -3.00 -8.27 23.27
CA ASP A 188 -2.87 -7.94 21.86
C ASP A 188 -2.70 -9.18 20.97
N TRP A 189 -3.44 -9.23 19.87
CA TRP A 189 -3.45 -10.31 18.89
C TRP A 189 -3.06 -9.77 17.51
N ALA A 190 -2.25 -10.54 16.78
CA ALA A 190 -1.91 -10.28 15.39
C ALA A 190 -2.79 -11.12 14.46
N VAL A 191 -3.65 -10.46 13.69
CA VAL A 191 -4.57 -11.09 12.76
C VAL A 191 -4.01 -11.01 11.35
N ILE A 192 -3.66 -12.15 10.75
CA ILE A 192 -3.20 -12.25 9.37
C ILE A 192 -4.33 -12.79 8.50
N THR A 193 -4.84 -11.98 7.57
CA THR A 193 -5.89 -12.42 6.64
C THR A 193 -5.26 -12.92 5.35
N LEU A 194 -5.40 -14.21 5.03
CA LEU A 194 -4.99 -14.78 3.74
C LEU A 194 -6.22 -14.89 2.82
N ARG A 195 -6.27 -14.11 1.73
CA ARG A 195 -7.41 -14.09 0.79
C ARG A 195 -6.94 -14.37 -0.64
N GLY A 196 -6.98 -15.64 -1.04
CA GLY A 196 -6.72 -16.09 -2.41
C GLY A 196 -7.98 -16.50 -3.17
N LYS A 197 -7.97 -16.33 -4.49
CA LYS A 197 -9.01 -16.88 -5.38
C LYS A 197 -8.93 -18.40 -5.40
N TRP A 198 -10.07 -19.08 -5.26
CA TRP A 198 -10.15 -20.54 -5.46
C TRP A 198 -10.01 -20.89 -6.95
N LEU A 199 -9.20 -21.91 -7.25
CA LEU A 199 -8.95 -22.42 -8.59
C LEU A 199 -9.21 -23.94 -8.60
N PRO A 200 -10.34 -24.42 -9.15
CA PRO A 200 -10.60 -25.84 -9.29
C PRO A 200 -9.71 -26.48 -10.36
N TYR A 201 -9.40 -27.76 -10.23
CA TYR A 201 -8.67 -28.50 -11.26
C TYR A 201 -9.55 -28.78 -12.48
N SER A 202 -9.01 -28.51 -13.68
CA SER A 202 -9.63 -28.91 -14.94
C SER A 202 -9.55 -30.41 -15.13
N ARG A 203 -10.65 -31.02 -15.59
CA ARG A 203 -10.63 -32.36 -16.18
C ARG A 203 -10.33 -32.25 -17.67
N PHE A 204 -9.23 -32.84 -18.11
CA PHE A 204 -8.78 -32.92 -19.50
C PHE A 204 -8.37 -34.35 -19.85
#